data_AF-A0A924RBQ1-F1
#
_entry.id   AF-A0A924RBQ1-F1
#
_cell.length_a   1.000
_cell.length_b   1.000
_cell.length_c   1.000
_cell.angle_alpha   90.00
_cell.angle_beta   90.00
_cell.angle_gamma   90.00
#
_symmetry.space_group_name_H-M   'P 1'
#
loop_
_entity.id
_entity.type
_entity.pdbx_description
1 polymer ?
#
loop_
_entity_poly.entity_id
_entity_poly.type
_entity_poly.pdbx_seq_one_letter_code
_entity_poly.pdbx_strand_id
1 'polypeptide(L)'
;MIRYVYDFAEGGMDQKDLLGGKGANLAEMTRLGLPVPPGFTITTDACRAYLEVGRAPDGMAEEIDTHLTKVEAARGRTLGDPDDPLLVSVRSGAKFSMPGMMETVLNVGLNDESVKGLAKVTGGDERFAYDSYPRLLQMFGSTVLGIEIDVFHDALDALKAERGTRDDLDLTALDMQGLVETYKTLITEHGGRGFPQDPREQLDMAVGAVFESWNTERAEIYRRQEHIPHDLGTAVNVCTMVFGNGGADSGTGVAFTRDPATGAQGIYGDYLENAQGEDVVAGIRNTVPLADLEHIDKAAYDQLIQIMARLEGHYRDLCDIEFTVEHGTLWMLQTRVGKRTAEAAFRIASSLVDQELIDLDEAVNRVNGAQLAQLMFPRFDTDAERHLIGSGMNASPGAAVGKAVFDSPTAVEWAARGDDVILVRRTTTPDDLAGMVAAKGILTSRGGKTSHAAVVARGMGRTCVCGADKLEVDIHDRRFTSADGTVIAEGDVISIDGTTGEVFAGSVPVVDSAVMRHFEGDEAAAGDEPVIAAARLMEPADSQRRLQVRANADTPQ
;
A
#
# COMPACT_ATOMS: atom_id res chain seq x y z
N MET A 1 -20.63 -24.53 -17.82
CA MET A 1 -19.24 -24.62 -17.36
C MET A 1 -18.91 -23.27 -16.75
N ILE A 2 -18.39 -23.24 -15.52
CA ILE A 2 -18.00 -21.96 -14.90
C ILE A 2 -16.77 -21.46 -15.65
N ARG A 3 -16.76 -20.18 -16.01
CA ARG A 3 -15.62 -19.51 -16.64
C ARG A 3 -14.76 -18.89 -15.54
N TYR A 4 -13.47 -19.20 -15.53
CA TYR A 4 -12.55 -18.82 -14.46
C TYR A 4 -11.65 -17.64 -14.79
N VAL A 5 -11.41 -17.34 -16.08
CA VAL A 5 -10.47 -16.31 -16.51
C VAL A 5 -11.11 -15.29 -17.46
N TYR A 6 -10.81 -14.02 -17.26
CA TYR A 6 -11.34 -12.88 -18.03
C TYR A 6 -10.21 -11.93 -18.44
N ASP A 7 -10.16 -11.55 -19.71
CA ASP A 7 -9.29 -10.45 -20.17
C ASP A 7 -9.73 -9.13 -19.50
N PHE A 8 -8.82 -8.18 -19.29
CA PHE A 8 -9.22 -6.86 -18.76
C PHE A 8 -10.26 -6.17 -19.65
N ALA A 9 -10.27 -6.42 -20.96
CA ALA A 9 -11.25 -5.88 -21.88
C ALA A 9 -12.68 -6.44 -21.69
N GLU A 10 -12.86 -7.55 -20.97
CA GLU A 10 -14.14 -8.23 -20.77
C GLU A 10 -14.83 -7.87 -19.45
N GLY A 11 -14.14 -7.13 -18.58
CA GLY A 11 -14.61 -6.79 -17.24
C GLY A 11 -15.25 -5.40 -17.10
N GLY A 12 -15.47 -4.98 -15.86
CA GLY A 12 -15.90 -3.63 -15.49
C GLY A 12 -15.93 -3.42 -13.97
N MET A 13 -16.02 -2.15 -13.54
CA MET A 13 -16.01 -1.78 -12.12
C MET A 13 -17.19 -2.33 -11.29
N ASP A 14 -18.25 -2.81 -11.95
CA ASP A 14 -19.45 -3.42 -11.37
C ASP A 14 -19.24 -4.91 -11.02
N GLN A 15 -18.22 -5.56 -11.56
CA GLN A 15 -17.94 -6.99 -11.37
C GLN A 15 -16.95 -7.29 -10.23
N LYS A 16 -16.89 -6.44 -9.20
CA LYS A 16 -15.97 -6.58 -8.05
C LYS A 16 -16.14 -7.89 -7.28
N ASP A 17 -17.35 -8.47 -7.29
CA ASP A 17 -17.62 -9.77 -6.66
C ASP A 17 -16.86 -10.91 -7.35
N LEU A 18 -16.69 -10.81 -8.67
CA LEU A 18 -16.09 -11.85 -9.50
C LEU A 18 -14.60 -11.61 -9.77
N LEU A 19 -14.23 -10.37 -10.12
CA LEU A 19 -12.88 -9.98 -10.53
C LEU A 19 -12.05 -9.38 -9.38
N GLY A 20 -12.67 -9.22 -8.21
CA GLY A 20 -12.10 -8.43 -7.13
C GLY A 20 -12.05 -6.93 -7.45
N GLY A 21 -11.68 -6.12 -6.46
CA GLY A 21 -11.55 -4.68 -6.61
C GLY A 21 -10.48 -4.29 -7.63
N LYS A 22 -9.33 -4.97 -7.60
CA LYS A 22 -8.19 -4.66 -8.50
C LYS A 22 -8.49 -5.05 -9.95
N GLY A 23 -8.97 -6.27 -10.20
CA GLY A 23 -9.30 -6.73 -11.55
C GLY A 23 -10.43 -5.93 -12.19
N ALA A 24 -11.48 -5.61 -11.40
CA ALA A 24 -12.57 -4.76 -11.86
C ALA A 24 -12.10 -3.36 -12.26
N ASN A 25 -11.17 -2.75 -11.51
CA ASN A 25 -10.63 -1.43 -11.84
C ASN A 25 -9.62 -1.48 -13.00
N LEU A 26 -8.81 -2.53 -13.13
CA LEU A 26 -7.96 -2.74 -14.31
C LEU A 26 -8.80 -2.84 -15.59
N ALA A 27 -9.91 -3.58 -15.51
CA ALA A 27 -10.86 -3.68 -16.59
C ALA A 27 -11.54 -2.34 -16.92
N GLU A 28 -11.96 -1.59 -15.90
CA GLU A 28 -12.57 -0.27 -16.09
C GLU A 28 -11.58 0.72 -16.73
N MET A 29 -10.35 0.79 -16.24
CA MET A 29 -9.31 1.63 -16.84
C MET A 29 -9.02 1.25 -18.30
N THR A 30 -9.00 -0.06 -18.61
CA THR A 30 -8.83 -0.57 -19.98
C THR A 30 -9.99 -0.12 -20.88
N ARG A 31 -11.23 -0.18 -20.39
CA ARG A 31 -12.43 0.30 -21.12
C ARG A 31 -12.46 1.80 -21.32
N LEU A 32 -11.91 2.56 -20.36
CA LEU A 32 -11.68 3.99 -20.53
C LEU A 32 -10.57 4.26 -21.55
N GLY A 33 -9.83 3.26 -22.04
CA GLY A 33 -8.72 3.45 -22.98
C GLY A 33 -7.53 4.15 -22.33
N LEU A 34 -7.34 3.95 -21.02
CA LEU A 34 -6.12 4.35 -20.33
C LEU A 34 -4.99 3.37 -20.68
N PRO A 35 -3.72 3.78 -20.57
CA PRO A 35 -2.58 2.93 -20.92
C PRO A 35 -2.36 1.87 -19.83
N VAL A 36 -3.20 0.84 -19.78
CA VAL A 36 -3.07 -0.29 -18.86
C VAL A 36 -2.25 -1.39 -19.54
N PRO A 37 -1.23 -1.97 -18.87
CA PRO A 37 -0.50 -3.09 -19.45
C PRO A 37 -1.44 -4.29 -19.68
N PRO A 38 -1.31 -5.01 -20.81
CA PRO A 38 -2.19 -6.15 -21.11
C PRO A 38 -2.12 -7.24 -20.04
N GLY A 39 -3.26 -7.86 -19.77
CA GLY A 39 -3.39 -8.88 -18.74
C GLY A 39 -4.81 -9.44 -18.63
N PHE A 40 -4.98 -10.32 -17.66
CA PHE A 40 -6.23 -11.00 -17.37
C PHE A 40 -6.41 -11.22 -15.86
N THR A 41 -7.64 -11.48 -15.45
CA THR A 41 -8.02 -11.78 -14.07
C THR A 41 -8.57 -13.19 -13.97
N ILE A 42 -8.02 -13.97 -13.05
CA ILE A 42 -8.54 -15.25 -12.57
C ILE A 42 -9.50 -14.95 -11.41
N THR A 43 -10.73 -15.44 -11.53
CA THR A 43 -11.88 -15.02 -10.71
C THR A 43 -11.83 -15.48 -9.25
N THR A 44 -12.65 -14.86 -8.40
CA THR A 44 -12.91 -15.33 -7.03
C THR A 44 -13.58 -16.70 -7.01
N ASP A 45 -14.35 -17.08 -8.04
CA ASP A 45 -14.91 -18.43 -8.20
C ASP A 45 -13.81 -19.49 -8.31
N ALA A 46 -12.74 -19.19 -9.05
CA ALA A 46 -11.58 -20.07 -9.18
C ALA A 46 -10.90 -20.27 -7.83
N CYS A 47 -10.75 -19.20 -7.04
CA CYS A 47 -10.20 -19.26 -5.69
C CYS A 47 -11.05 -20.13 -4.76
N ARG A 48 -12.38 -19.95 -4.76
CA ARG A 48 -13.29 -20.78 -3.96
C ARG A 48 -13.17 -22.26 -4.33
N ALA A 49 -13.17 -22.57 -5.62
CA ALA A 49 -13.00 -23.94 -6.10
C ALA A 49 -11.63 -24.53 -5.74
N TYR A 50 -10.55 -23.73 -5.83
CA TYR A 50 -9.21 -24.13 -5.43
C TYR A 50 -9.15 -24.46 -3.93
N LEU A 51 -9.67 -23.58 -3.08
CA LEU A 51 -9.63 -23.73 -1.61
C LEU A 51 -10.51 -24.88 -1.11
N GLU A 52 -11.58 -25.23 -1.83
CA GLU A 52 -12.43 -26.37 -1.49
C GLU A 52 -11.75 -27.73 -1.78
N VAL A 53 -11.03 -27.83 -2.90
CA VAL A 53 -10.46 -29.10 -3.38
C VAL A 53 -8.97 -29.25 -3.04
N GLY A 54 -8.26 -28.15 -2.80
CA GLY A 54 -6.81 -28.10 -2.59
C GLY A 54 -5.99 -28.21 -3.87
N ARG A 55 -6.60 -27.97 -5.04
CA ARG A 55 -5.94 -27.91 -6.36
C ARG A 55 -6.70 -27.04 -7.33
N ALA A 56 -6.05 -26.60 -8.40
CA ALA A 56 -6.67 -25.88 -9.50
C ALA A 56 -7.91 -26.62 -10.05
N PRO A 57 -9.06 -25.93 -10.26
CA PRO A 57 -10.23 -26.54 -10.87
C PRO A 57 -9.96 -26.94 -12.32
N ASP A 58 -10.60 -28.03 -12.76
CA ASP A 58 -10.43 -28.56 -14.11
C ASP A 58 -10.82 -27.49 -15.16
N GLY A 59 -10.04 -27.37 -16.23
CA GLY A 59 -10.21 -26.37 -17.29
C GLY A 59 -9.58 -24.99 -17.02
N MET A 60 -9.24 -24.66 -15.77
CA MET A 60 -8.65 -23.35 -15.46
C MET A 60 -7.28 -23.15 -16.12
N ALA A 61 -6.42 -24.19 -16.15
CA ALA A 61 -5.11 -24.10 -16.78
C ALA A 61 -5.21 -23.79 -18.29
N GLU A 62 -6.16 -24.43 -18.98
CA GLU A 62 -6.43 -24.23 -20.41
C GLU A 62 -6.98 -22.82 -20.70
N GLU A 63 -7.82 -22.28 -19.80
CA GLU A 63 -8.26 -20.88 -19.86
C GLU A 63 -7.08 -19.92 -19.66
N ILE A 64 -6.22 -20.16 -18.66
CA ILE A 64 -5.01 -19.34 -18.43
C ILE A 64 -4.14 -19.31 -19.68
N ASP A 65 -3.87 -20.48 -20.29
CA ASP A 65 -3.04 -20.55 -21.50
C ASP A 65 -3.66 -19.76 -22.66
N THR A 66 -4.98 -19.88 -22.85
CA THR A 66 -5.72 -19.13 -23.89
C THR A 66 -5.57 -17.62 -23.71
N HIS A 67 -5.67 -17.14 -22.46
CA HIS A 67 -5.56 -15.72 -22.14
C HIS A 67 -4.10 -15.23 -22.19
N LEU A 68 -3.14 -16.06 -21.76
CA LEU A 68 -1.72 -15.78 -21.88
C LEU A 68 -1.30 -15.61 -23.35
N THR A 69 -1.74 -16.49 -24.26
CA THR A 69 -1.45 -16.35 -25.70
C THR A 69 -1.96 -15.03 -26.28
N LYS A 70 -3.10 -14.50 -25.79
CA LYS A 70 -3.58 -13.17 -26.21
C LYS A 70 -2.68 -12.05 -25.70
N VAL A 71 -2.21 -12.14 -24.46
CA VAL A 71 -1.25 -11.18 -23.88
C VAL A 71 0.07 -11.21 -24.67
N GLU A 72 0.58 -12.40 -24.95
CA GLU A 72 1.78 -12.62 -25.77
C GLU A 72 1.62 -12.01 -27.17
N ALA A 73 0.48 -12.24 -27.84
CA ALA A 73 0.19 -11.65 -29.14
C ALA A 73 0.06 -10.12 -29.09
N ALA A 74 -0.51 -9.56 -28.02
CA ALA A 74 -0.66 -8.12 -27.84
C ALA A 74 0.69 -7.41 -27.60
N ARG A 75 1.66 -8.11 -26.99
CA ARG A 75 3.01 -7.59 -26.74
C ARG A 75 4.04 -7.99 -27.79
N GLY A 76 3.76 -9.00 -28.60
CA GLY A 76 4.71 -9.58 -29.54
C GLY A 76 5.86 -10.32 -28.86
N ARG A 77 5.64 -10.84 -27.65
CA ARG A 77 6.64 -11.51 -26.80
C ARG A 77 6.06 -12.78 -26.19
N THR A 78 6.89 -13.75 -25.87
CA THR A 78 6.50 -15.04 -25.25
C THR A 78 6.96 -15.09 -23.80
N LEU A 79 6.16 -15.71 -22.91
CA LEU A 79 6.47 -15.82 -21.48
C LEU A 79 7.84 -16.48 -21.26
N GLY A 80 8.78 -15.73 -20.68
CA GLY A 80 10.14 -16.20 -20.38
C GLY A 80 10.98 -16.59 -21.62
N ASP A 81 10.73 -15.96 -22.77
CA ASP A 81 11.57 -16.11 -23.96
C ASP A 81 13.06 -15.76 -23.67
N PRO A 82 14.03 -16.53 -24.18
CA PRO A 82 15.46 -16.32 -23.90
C PRO A 82 16.06 -15.08 -24.60
N ASP A 83 15.39 -14.50 -25.60
CA ASP A 83 15.88 -13.37 -26.39
C ASP A 83 15.13 -12.07 -26.11
N ASP A 84 13.79 -12.10 -26.00
CA ASP A 84 12.92 -10.96 -25.66
C ASP A 84 11.76 -11.41 -24.75
N PRO A 85 12.00 -11.59 -23.43
CA PRO A 85 11.03 -12.19 -22.53
C PRO A 85 9.80 -11.30 -22.32
N LEU A 86 8.61 -11.91 -22.39
CA LEU A 86 7.46 -11.42 -21.65
C LEU A 86 7.63 -11.85 -20.19
N LEU A 87 7.58 -10.89 -19.27
CA LEU A 87 7.43 -11.14 -17.84
C LEU A 87 6.05 -10.68 -17.37
N VAL A 88 5.52 -11.32 -16.32
CA VAL A 88 4.24 -10.95 -15.73
C VAL A 88 4.35 -10.74 -14.22
N SER A 89 3.46 -9.91 -13.68
CA SER A 89 3.16 -9.82 -12.26
C SER A 89 1.92 -10.65 -11.95
N VAL A 90 1.92 -11.32 -10.81
CA VAL A 90 0.80 -12.10 -10.28
C VAL A 90 0.36 -11.43 -8.99
N ARG A 91 -0.76 -10.68 -9.06
CA ARG A 91 -1.19 -9.76 -8.00
C ARG A 91 -2.57 -10.17 -7.47
N SER A 92 -2.66 -10.41 -6.16
CA SER A 92 -3.94 -10.62 -5.49
C SER A 92 -4.90 -9.43 -5.64
N GLY A 93 -6.20 -9.71 -5.56
CA GLY A 93 -7.26 -8.70 -5.56
C GLY A 93 -8.58 -9.27 -5.06
N ALA A 94 -8.88 -9.10 -3.77
CA ALA A 94 -10.20 -9.43 -3.23
C ALA A 94 -11.23 -8.35 -3.57
N LYS A 95 -12.54 -8.64 -3.35
CA LYS A 95 -13.63 -7.67 -3.53
C LYS A 95 -13.37 -6.38 -2.75
N PHE A 96 -13.01 -6.52 -1.48
CA PHE A 96 -12.63 -5.43 -0.61
C PHE A 96 -11.11 -5.31 -0.58
N SER A 97 -10.61 -4.08 -0.59
CA SER A 97 -9.18 -3.83 -0.57
C SER A 97 -8.57 -4.27 0.77
N MET A 98 -7.52 -5.10 0.71
CA MET A 98 -6.75 -5.58 1.87
C MET A 98 -5.26 -5.25 1.66
N PRO A 99 -4.85 -3.96 1.81
CA PRO A 99 -3.49 -3.52 1.49
C PRO A 99 -2.43 -4.25 2.34
N GLY A 100 -1.38 -4.76 1.72
CA GLY A 100 -0.29 -5.47 2.39
C GLY A 100 -0.63 -6.88 2.89
N MET A 101 -1.91 -7.28 2.91
CA MET A 101 -2.31 -8.55 3.55
C MET A 101 -2.15 -9.77 2.65
N MET A 102 -2.20 -9.54 1.34
CA MET A 102 -2.31 -10.57 0.32
C MET A 102 -1.09 -10.56 -0.59
N GLU A 103 -0.75 -11.73 -1.12
CA GLU A 103 0.52 -11.92 -1.79
C GLU A 103 0.58 -11.28 -3.19
N THR A 104 1.81 -10.99 -3.62
CA THR A 104 2.15 -10.51 -4.96
C THR A 104 3.51 -11.07 -5.35
N VAL A 105 3.63 -11.58 -6.57
CA VAL A 105 4.91 -12.02 -7.14
C VAL A 105 5.16 -11.23 -8.43
N LEU A 106 6.27 -10.52 -8.49
CA LEU A 106 6.68 -9.77 -9.70
C LEU A 106 7.72 -10.54 -10.50
N ASN A 107 7.95 -10.12 -11.74
CA ASN A 107 8.98 -10.65 -12.64
C ASN A 107 8.82 -12.15 -12.98
N VAL A 108 7.63 -12.74 -12.82
CA VAL A 108 7.36 -14.14 -13.18
C VAL A 108 7.65 -14.35 -14.66
N GLY A 109 8.45 -15.38 -14.96
CA GLY A 109 9.03 -15.67 -16.26
C GLY A 109 10.55 -15.52 -16.33
N LEU A 110 11.19 -14.93 -15.31
CA LEU A 110 12.65 -14.97 -15.23
C LEU A 110 13.16 -16.37 -14.90
N ASN A 111 14.19 -16.76 -15.64
CA ASN A 111 14.95 -17.97 -15.47
C ASN A 111 16.38 -17.71 -15.99
N ASP A 112 17.21 -18.75 -16.01
CA ASP A 112 18.64 -18.63 -16.32
C ASP A 112 18.91 -18.21 -17.77
N GLU A 113 17.93 -18.39 -18.67
CA GLU A 113 18.02 -17.98 -20.06
C GLU A 113 17.32 -16.64 -20.30
N SER A 114 16.10 -16.46 -19.79
CA SER A 114 15.31 -15.24 -20.01
C SER A 114 15.91 -14.01 -19.33
N VAL A 115 16.69 -14.16 -18.25
CA VAL A 115 17.44 -13.03 -17.67
C VAL A 115 18.46 -12.44 -18.65
N LYS A 116 19.05 -13.27 -19.52
CA LYS A 116 19.99 -12.81 -20.56
C LYS A 116 19.24 -12.06 -21.66
N GLY A 117 18.06 -12.55 -22.04
CA GLY A 117 17.15 -11.86 -22.95
C GLY A 117 16.71 -10.50 -22.40
N LEU A 118 16.38 -10.44 -21.11
CA LEU A 118 16.04 -9.19 -20.42
C LEU A 118 17.18 -8.17 -20.52
N ALA A 119 18.42 -8.58 -20.20
CA ALA A 119 19.59 -7.71 -20.32
C ALA A 119 19.79 -7.18 -21.75
N LYS A 120 19.54 -8.02 -22.77
CA LYS A 120 19.67 -7.64 -24.18
C LYS A 120 18.65 -6.57 -24.59
N VAL A 121 17.39 -6.71 -24.17
CA VAL A 121 16.32 -5.78 -24.56
C VAL A 121 16.36 -4.45 -23.81
N THR A 122 17.03 -4.40 -22.66
CA THR A 122 17.33 -3.17 -21.93
C THR A 122 18.68 -2.56 -22.31
N GLY A 123 19.09 -2.70 -23.57
CA GLY A 123 20.29 -2.05 -24.10
C GLY A 123 21.62 -2.61 -23.58
N GLY A 124 21.62 -3.84 -23.06
CA GLY A 124 22.80 -4.48 -22.46
C GLY A 124 22.98 -4.17 -20.96
N ASP A 125 21.93 -3.67 -20.29
CA ASP A 125 21.98 -3.44 -18.84
C ASP A 125 21.86 -4.75 -18.06
N GLU A 126 22.98 -5.45 -17.95
CA GLU A 126 23.08 -6.67 -17.14
C GLU A 126 22.79 -6.40 -15.65
N ARG A 127 23.12 -5.20 -15.14
CA ARG A 127 22.90 -4.88 -13.74
C ARG A 127 21.42 -4.84 -13.40
N PHE A 128 20.58 -4.26 -14.27
CA PHE A 128 19.12 -4.26 -14.12
C PHE A 128 18.52 -5.67 -14.22
N ALA A 129 18.92 -6.45 -15.23
CA ALA A 129 18.37 -7.79 -15.43
C ALA A 129 18.67 -8.70 -14.23
N TYR A 130 19.91 -8.65 -13.74
CA TYR A 130 20.33 -9.38 -12.55
C TYR A 130 19.93 -8.71 -11.23
N ASP A 131 19.38 -7.49 -11.22
CA ASP A 131 18.62 -6.95 -10.06
C ASP A 131 17.26 -7.64 -9.95
N SER A 132 16.61 -7.81 -11.10
CA SER A 132 15.22 -8.27 -11.18
C SER A 132 15.08 -9.75 -10.84
N TYR A 133 16.12 -10.55 -11.10
CA TYR A 133 16.08 -12.01 -10.90
C TYR A 133 16.17 -12.42 -9.41
N PRO A 134 17.11 -11.93 -8.58
CA PRO A 134 17.08 -12.14 -7.13
C PRO A 134 15.78 -11.69 -6.48
N ARG A 135 15.18 -10.58 -6.94
CA ARG A 135 13.86 -10.13 -6.46
C ARG A 135 12.78 -11.19 -6.71
N LEU A 136 12.73 -11.78 -7.91
CA LEU A 136 11.82 -12.91 -8.17
C LEU A 136 12.14 -14.10 -7.25
N LEU A 137 13.41 -14.48 -7.10
CA LEU A 137 13.81 -15.62 -6.28
C LEU A 137 13.40 -15.42 -4.81
N GLN A 138 13.63 -14.23 -4.26
CA GLN A 138 13.23 -13.87 -2.90
C GLN A 138 11.72 -13.91 -2.74
N MET A 139 10.96 -13.20 -3.60
CA MET A 139 9.49 -13.20 -3.55
C MET A 139 8.93 -14.61 -3.71
N PHE A 140 9.42 -15.38 -4.68
CA PHE A 140 8.97 -16.74 -4.91
C PHE A 140 9.32 -17.65 -3.73
N GLY A 141 10.53 -17.55 -3.20
CA GLY A 141 10.98 -18.30 -2.03
C GLY A 141 10.11 -18.03 -0.80
N SER A 142 9.86 -16.77 -0.48
CA SER A 142 9.06 -16.41 0.70
C SER A 142 7.57 -16.66 0.52
N THR A 143 7.02 -16.22 -0.60
CA THR A 143 5.57 -16.22 -0.86
C THR A 143 5.04 -17.59 -1.29
N VAL A 144 5.78 -18.27 -2.18
CA VAL A 144 5.30 -19.49 -2.84
C VAL A 144 5.82 -20.73 -2.14
N LEU A 145 7.03 -20.68 -1.58
CA LEU A 145 7.67 -21.81 -0.90
C LEU A 145 7.67 -21.69 0.63
N GLY A 146 7.19 -20.56 1.19
CA GLY A 146 7.10 -20.35 2.64
C GLY A 146 8.45 -20.27 3.35
N ILE A 147 9.50 -19.84 2.64
CA ILE A 147 10.83 -19.64 3.22
C ILE A 147 10.85 -18.32 3.99
N GLU A 148 11.39 -18.31 5.20
CA GLU A 148 11.54 -17.08 5.99
C GLU A 148 12.32 -16.01 5.20
N ILE A 149 11.76 -14.81 5.09
CA ILE A 149 12.31 -13.75 4.25
C ILE A 149 13.71 -13.30 4.70
N ASP A 150 13.99 -13.40 6.01
CA ASP A 150 15.26 -13.03 6.62
C ASP A 150 16.43 -13.87 6.10
N VAL A 151 16.17 -15.10 5.63
CA VAL A 151 17.19 -15.94 4.98
C VAL A 151 17.78 -15.25 3.74
N PHE A 152 16.95 -14.53 2.98
CA PHE A 152 17.39 -13.78 1.80
C PHE A 152 18.02 -12.44 2.17
N HIS A 153 17.48 -11.75 3.18
CA HIS A 153 18.04 -10.49 3.68
C HIS A 153 19.45 -10.69 4.25
N ASP A 154 19.66 -11.71 5.07
CA ASP A 154 20.97 -12.03 5.66
C ASP A 154 22.02 -12.29 4.57
N ALA A 155 21.65 -12.99 3.50
CA ALA A 155 22.53 -13.26 2.37
C ALA A 155 22.89 -11.99 1.58
N LEU A 156 21.93 -11.07 1.37
CA LEU A 156 22.19 -9.77 0.73
C LEU A 156 23.06 -8.88 1.62
N ASP A 157 22.79 -8.83 2.92
CA ASP A 157 23.57 -8.05 3.89
C ASP A 157 25.00 -8.58 4.02
N ALA A 158 25.19 -9.89 3.98
CA ALA A 158 26.52 -10.51 3.93
C ALA A 158 27.30 -10.10 2.66
N LEU A 159 26.64 -10.10 1.49
CA LEU A 159 27.25 -9.65 0.24
C LEU A 159 27.65 -8.17 0.30
N LYS A 160 26.77 -7.31 0.82
CA LYS A 160 27.07 -5.89 1.04
C LYS A 160 28.25 -5.67 1.99
N ALA A 161 28.29 -6.42 3.10
CA ALA A 161 29.40 -6.37 4.04
C ALA A 161 30.72 -6.80 3.39
N GLU A 162 30.72 -7.84 2.54
CA GLU A 162 31.88 -8.29 1.79
C GLU A 162 32.38 -7.21 0.80
N ARG A 163 31.46 -6.43 0.22
CA ARG A 163 31.77 -5.32 -0.68
C ARG A 163 32.01 -3.99 0.02
N GLY A 164 31.85 -3.93 1.34
CA GLY A 164 32.07 -2.72 2.14
C GLY A 164 31.05 -1.61 1.86
N THR A 165 29.86 -1.95 1.36
CA THR A 165 28.77 -1.00 1.11
C THR A 165 27.58 -1.24 2.05
N ARG A 166 26.69 -0.26 2.15
CA ARG A 166 25.38 -0.36 2.81
C ARG A 166 24.22 -0.13 1.84
N ASP A 167 24.50 0.17 0.57
CA ASP A 167 23.52 0.47 -0.48
C ASP A 167 23.52 -0.66 -1.52
N ASP A 168 22.33 -1.16 -1.86
CA ASP A 168 22.15 -2.22 -2.85
C ASP A 168 22.55 -1.75 -4.26
N LEU A 169 22.53 -0.44 -4.52
CA LEU A 169 22.91 0.18 -5.79
C LEU A 169 24.42 0.11 -6.06
N ASP A 170 25.24 -0.04 -5.02
CA ASP A 170 26.69 -0.15 -5.16
C ASP A 170 27.14 -1.55 -5.64
N LEU A 171 26.25 -2.54 -5.57
CA LEU A 171 26.52 -3.91 -6.01
C LEU A 171 26.59 -3.96 -7.54
N THR A 172 27.58 -4.68 -8.08
CA THR A 172 27.78 -4.81 -9.54
C THR A 172 26.88 -5.89 -10.15
N ALA A 173 26.79 -5.94 -11.48
CA ALA A 173 26.09 -7.02 -12.18
C ALA A 173 26.65 -8.41 -11.83
N LEU A 174 27.98 -8.52 -11.65
CA LEU A 174 28.63 -9.76 -11.25
C LEU A 174 28.28 -10.16 -9.81
N ASP A 175 28.17 -9.19 -8.90
CA ASP A 175 27.74 -9.45 -7.52
C ASP A 175 26.31 -9.97 -7.50
N MET A 176 25.43 -9.36 -8.31
CA MET A 176 24.03 -9.80 -8.45
C MET A 176 23.89 -11.18 -9.09
N GLN A 177 24.72 -11.52 -10.08
CA GLN A 177 24.81 -12.89 -10.61
C GLN A 177 25.22 -13.90 -9.53
N GLY A 178 26.17 -13.54 -8.68
CA GLY A 178 26.54 -14.36 -7.52
C GLY A 178 25.38 -14.53 -6.53
N LEU A 179 24.64 -13.45 -6.27
CA LEU A 179 23.46 -13.46 -5.40
C LEU A 179 22.35 -14.36 -5.93
N VAL A 180 22.11 -14.39 -7.25
CA VAL A 180 21.16 -15.32 -7.90
C VAL A 180 21.48 -16.77 -7.54
N GLU A 181 22.75 -17.18 -7.66
CA GLU A 181 23.16 -18.56 -7.35
C GLU A 181 23.06 -18.87 -5.86
N THR A 182 23.41 -17.91 -4.99
CA THR A 182 23.18 -18.02 -3.54
C THR A 182 21.69 -18.22 -3.24
N TYR A 183 20.80 -17.41 -3.83
CA TYR A 183 19.36 -17.50 -3.58
C TYR A 183 18.75 -18.81 -4.08
N LYS A 184 19.17 -19.33 -5.25
CA LYS A 184 18.74 -20.66 -5.71
C LYS A 184 19.18 -21.78 -4.77
N THR A 185 20.37 -21.65 -4.19
CA THR A 185 20.88 -22.60 -3.19
C THR A 185 20.02 -22.56 -1.94
N LEU A 186 19.75 -21.36 -1.40
CA LEU A 186 18.85 -21.17 -0.25
C LEU A 186 17.44 -21.72 -0.50
N ILE A 187 16.89 -21.50 -1.71
CA ILE A 187 15.60 -22.08 -2.11
C ILE A 187 15.64 -23.61 -2.07
N THR A 188 16.72 -24.22 -2.55
CA THR A 188 16.88 -25.67 -2.54
C THR A 188 17.00 -26.22 -1.11
N GLU A 189 17.79 -25.56 -0.27
CA GLU A 189 18.07 -25.98 1.11
C GLU A 189 16.86 -25.80 2.04
N HIS A 190 16.17 -24.66 1.94
CA HIS A 190 15.06 -24.31 2.84
C HIS A 190 13.68 -24.66 2.28
N GLY A 191 13.49 -24.57 0.96
CA GLY A 191 12.22 -24.85 0.29
C GLY A 191 12.03 -26.32 -0.13
N GLY A 192 13.06 -27.15 0.02
CA GLY A 192 13.01 -28.58 -0.31
C GLY A 192 12.92 -28.91 -1.80
N ARG A 193 13.04 -27.91 -2.67
CA ARG A 193 13.05 -28.04 -4.13
C ARG A 193 13.86 -26.92 -4.77
N GLY A 194 14.37 -27.16 -5.98
CA GLY A 194 14.98 -26.11 -6.79
C GLY A 194 13.93 -25.09 -7.29
N PHE A 195 14.40 -23.88 -7.59
CA PHE A 195 13.59 -22.84 -8.23
C PHE A 195 13.14 -23.31 -9.63
N PRO A 196 11.83 -23.28 -9.95
CA PRO A 196 11.33 -23.74 -11.25
C PRO A 196 11.84 -22.85 -12.38
N GLN A 197 12.51 -23.45 -13.36
CA GLN A 197 13.02 -22.74 -14.54
C GLN A 197 11.96 -22.57 -15.64
N ASP A 198 10.87 -23.36 -15.59
CA ASP A 198 9.74 -23.23 -16.50
C ASP A 198 8.84 -22.05 -16.08
N PRO A 199 8.73 -20.99 -16.92
CA PRO A 199 7.86 -19.84 -16.65
C PRO A 199 6.39 -20.21 -16.39
N ARG A 200 5.88 -21.26 -17.05
CA ARG A 200 4.49 -21.66 -16.88
C ARG A 200 4.25 -22.33 -15.54
N GLU A 201 5.20 -23.14 -15.08
CA GLU A 201 5.19 -23.70 -13.72
C GLU A 201 5.27 -22.58 -12.67
N GLN A 202 6.15 -21.58 -12.86
CA GLN A 202 6.24 -20.42 -11.97
C GLN A 202 4.88 -19.70 -11.84
N LEU A 203 4.20 -19.47 -12.97
CA LEU A 203 2.88 -18.82 -12.99
C LEU A 203 1.82 -19.63 -12.24
N ASP A 204 1.75 -20.95 -12.45
CA ASP A 204 0.80 -21.81 -11.73
C ASP A 204 1.02 -21.80 -10.22
N MET A 205 2.29 -21.92 -9.80
CA MET A 205 2.64 -21.90 -8.39
C MET A 205 2.33 -20.54 -7.74
N ALA A 206 2.62 -19.43 -8.44
CA ALA A 206 2.29 -18.10 -7.96
C ALA A 206 0.77 -17.88 -7.84
N VAL A 207 -0.03 -18.38 -8.79
CA VAL A 207 -1.50 -18.34 -8.71
C VAL A 207 -2.01 -19.12 -7.50
N GLY A 208 -1.48 -20.33 -7.28
CA GLY A 208 -1.82 -21.16 -6.11
C GLY A 208 -1.49 -20.46 -4.79
N ALA A 209 -0.29 -19.89 -4.67
CA ALA A 209 0.14 -19.13 -3.50
C ALA A 209 -0.77 -17.93 -3.21
N VAL A 210 -1.22 -17.21 -4.25
CA VAL A 210 -2.20 -16.12 -4.07
C VAL A 210 -3.54 -16.65 -3.53
N PHE A 211 -4.05 -17.77 -4.03
CA PHE A 211 -5.28 -18.35 -3.49
C PHE A 211 -5.12 -18.76 -2.03
N GLU A 212 -4.01 -19.42 -1.69
CA GLU A 212 -3.70 -19.86 -0.33
C GLU A 212 -3.51 -18.68 0.62
N SER A 213 -2.97 -17.56 0.13
CA SER A 213 -2.77 -16.34 0.91
C SER A 213 -4.06 -15.77 1.51
N TRP A 214 -5.23 -16.10 0.93
CA TRP A 214 -6.53 -15.76 1.49
C TRP A 214 -6.71 -16.29 2.91
N ASN A 215 -6.17 -17.47 3.24
CA ASN A 215 -6.33 -18.09 4.56
C ASN A 215 -5.07 -17.97 5.44
N THR A 216 -4.18 -17.03 5.14
CA THR A 216 -3.09 -16.69 6.06
C THR A 216 -3.63 -16.06 7.35
N GLU A 217 -2.92 -16.25 8.45
CA GLU A 217 -3.32 -15.72 9.76
C GLU A 217 -3.53 -14.20 9.72
N ARG A 218 -2.62 -13.45 9.08
CA ARG A 218 -2.74 -11.99 8.93
C ARG A 218 -3.97 -11.59 8.11
N ALA A 219 -4.29 -12.30 7.03
CA ALA A 219 -5.48 -12.02 6.22
C ALA A 219 -6.77 -12.31 6.99
N GLU A 220 -6.80 -13.37 7.81
CA GLU A 220 -7.92 -13.67 8.70
C GLU A 220 -8.12 -12.61 9.78
N ILE A 221 -7.04 -12.17 10.44
CA ILE A 221 -7.10 -11.10 11.45
C ILE A 221 -7.68 -9.83 10.82
N TYR A 222 -7.16 -9.42 9.65
CA TYR A 222 -7.64 -8.24 8.94
C TYR A 222 -9.12 -8.37 8.58
N ARG A 223 -9.56 -9.51 8.03
CA ARG A 223 -10.98 -9.72 7.69
C ARG A 223 -11.90 -9.66 8.90
N ARG A 224 -11.49 -10.23 10.05
CA ARG A 224 -12.28 -10.14 11.29
C ARG A 224 -12.45 -8.71 11.75
N GLN A 225 -11.38 -7.91 11.69
CA GLN A 225 -11.39 -6.50 12.08
C GLN A 225 -12.25 -5.64 11.15
N GLU A 226 -12.14 -5.84 9.83
CA GLU A 226 -12.87 -5.06 8.82
C GLU A 226 -14.25 -5.65 8.49
N HIS A 227 -14.69 -6.69 9.21
CA HIS A 227 -15.95 -7.40 8.98
C HIS A 227 -16.14 -7.92 7.55
N ILE A 228 -15.04 -8.39 6.93
CA ILE A 228 -15.05 -8.97 5.58
C ILE A 228 -15.42 -10.46 5.66
N PRO A 229 -16.45 -10.93 4.92
CA PRO A 229 -16.83 -12.34 4.92
C PRO A 229 -15.70 -13.27 4.42
N HIS A 230 -15.55 -14.42 5.08
CA HIS A 230 -14.48 -15.40 4.78
C HIS A 230 -14.71 -16.18 3.48
N ASP A 231 -15.96 -16.27 3.01
CA ASP A 231 -16.40 -17.04 1.86
C ASP A 231 -16.19 -16.33 0.50
N LEU A 232 -15.73 -15.07 0.50
CA LEU A 232 -15.54 -14.31 -0.73
C LEU A 232 -14.40 -14.84 -1.61
N GLY A 233 -13.30 -15.29 -1.02
CA GLY A 233 -12.06 -15.58 -1.76
C GLY A 233 -11.38 -14.33 -2.36
N THR A 234 -10.32 -14.56 -3.13
CA THR A 234 -9.58 -13.50 -3.83
C THR A 234 -9.49 -13.78 -5.33
N ALA A 235 -9.46 -12.74 -6.15
CA ALA A 235 -9.07 -12.87 -7.55
C ALA A 235 -7.53 -12.80 -7.68
N VAL A 236 -7.01 -13.24 -8.83
CA VAL A 236 -5.60 -13.13 -9.21
C VAL A 236 -5.50 -12.34 -10.50
N ASN A 237 -4.70 -11.29 -10.51
CA ASN A 237 -4.48 -10.46 -11.69
C ASN A 237 -3.11 -10.78 -12.25
N VAL A 238 -3.08 -11.31 -13.47
CA VAL A 238 -1.86 -11.57 -14.22
C VAL A 238 -1.69 -10.42 -15.21
N CYS A 239 -0.66 -9.60 -15.01
CA CYS A 239 -0.45 -8.38 -15.76
C CYS A 239 0.97 -8.34 -16.32
N THR A 240 1.12 -7.92 -17.58
CA THR A 240 2.43 -7.71 -18.20
C THR A 240 3.29 -6.80 -17.32
N MET A 241 4.55 -7.19 -17.08
CA MET A 241 5.51 -6.33 -16.39
C MET A 241 5.84 -5.10 -17.22
N VAL A 242 5.95 -3.98 -16.50
CA VAL A 242 6.47 -2.71 -16.99
C VAL A 242 7.54 -2.29 -16.00
N PHE A 243 8.71 -1.90 -16.49
CA PHE A 243 9.88 -1.66 -15.64
C PHE A 243 10.12 -0.17 -15.42
N GLY A 244 9.91 0.28 -14.17
CA GLY A 244 10.34 1.62 -13.73
C GLY A 244 11.84 1.72 -13.45
N ASN A 245 12.56 0.60 -13.49
CA ASN A 245 14.00 0.49 -13.25
C ASN A 245 14.81 0.18 -14.53
N GLY A 246 14.25 0.51 -15.70
CA GLY A 246 14.93 0.33 -17.00
C GLY A 246 15.95 1.41 -17.36
N GLY A 247 16.24 2.37 -16.48
CA GLY A 247 17.15 3.48 -16.74
C GLY A 247 16.65 4.83 -16.23
N ALA A 248 17.34 5.91 -16.63
CA ALA A 248 17.08 7.27 -16.15
C ALA A 248 15.77 7.88 -16.67
N ASP A 249 15.21 7.35 -17.75
CA ASP A 249 13.92 7.75 -18.33
C ASP A 249 12.76 6.84 -17.86
N SER A 250 12.98 6.12 -16.76
CA SER A 250 12.03 5.19 -16.17
C SER A 250 11.86 5.46 -14.67
N GLY A 251 10.69 5.14 -14.14
CA GLY A 251 10.40 5.26 -12.72
C GLY A 251 9.01 4.79 -12.38
N THR A 252 8.66 4.84 -11.10
CA THR A 252 7.37 4.36 -10.61
C THR A 252 6.85 5.31 -9.54
N GLY A 253 5.53 5.40 -9.43
CA GLY A 253 4.92 6.31 -8.48
C GLY A 253 3.53 5.88 -8.03
N VAL A 254 3.11 6.53 -6.95
CA VAL A 254 1.76 6.43 -6.40
C VAL A 254 1.20 7.84 -6.30
N ALA A 255 0.00 8.03 -6.81
CA ALA A 255 -0.67 9.32 -6.92
C ALA A 255 -2.07 9.27 -6.30
N PHE A 256 -2.47 10.36 -5.67
CA PHE A 256 -3.81 10.61 -5.21
C PHE A 256 -4.35 11.87 -5.89
N THR A 257 -5.60 11.84 -6.35
CA THR A 257 -6.22 12.99 -7.03
C THR A 257 -6.48 14.18 -6.10
N ARG A 258 -6.43 13.93 -4.79
CA ARG A 258 -6.52 14.90 -3.68
C ARG A 258 -5.62 14.41 -2.55
N ASP A 259 -5.31 15.29 -1.61
CA ASP A 259 -4.60 14.90 -0.39
C ASP A 259 -5.48 13.95 0.45
N PRO A 260 -5.07 12.70 0.71
CA PRO A 260 -5.84 11.74 1.49
C PRO A 260 -5.85 12.04 3.00
N ALA A 261 -4.99 12.95 3.48
CA ALA A 261 -4.90 13.38 4.87
C ALA A 261 -5.75 14.62 5.15
N THR A 262 -5.69 15.62 4.26
CA THR A 262 -6.40 16.90 4.45
C THR A 262 -7.65 17.04 3.60
N GLY A 263 -7.76 16.30 2.49
CA GLY A 263 -8.84 16.46 1.51
C GLY A 263 -8.63 17.62 0.53
N ALA A 264 -7.52 18.35 0.64
CA ALA A 264 -7.20 19.44 -0.26
C ALA A 264 -7.05 18.93 -1.70
N GLN A 265 -7.62 19.68 -2.65
CA GLN A 265 -7.47 19.38 -4.07
C GLN A 265 -6.04 19.72 -4.51
N GLY A 266 -5.42 18.82 -5.27
CA GLY A 266 -4.05 19.00 -5.74
C GLY A 266 -3.35 17.67 -5.95
N ILE A 267 -2.10 17.77 -6.40
CA ILE A 267 -1.27 16.60 -6.73
C ILE A 267 -0.62 16.12 -5.44
N TYR A 268 -1.03 14.94 -4.99
CA TYR A 268 -0.45 14.29 -3.82
C TYR A 268 0.11 12.93 -4.23
N GLY A 269 1.33 12.62 -3.82
CA GLY A 269 1.94 11.33 -4.15
C GLY A 269 3.45 11.35 -4.04
N ASP A 270 4.02 10.20 -4.34
CA ASP A 270 5.44 9.91 -4.33
C ASP A 270 5.86 9.34 -5.69
N TYR A 271 7.05 9.71 -6.15
CA TYR A 271 7.69 9.16 -7.35
C TYR A 271 9.12 8.74 -7.05
N LEU A 272 9.60 7.72 -7.75
CA LEU A 272 10.96 7.23 -7.62
C LEU A 272 11.53 6.85 -8.99
N GLU A 273 12.62 7.51 -9.37
CA GLU A 273 13.36 7.24 -10.60
C GLU A 273 14.14 5.93 -10.50
N ASN A 274 14.21 5.22 -11.62
CA ASN A 274 14.96 3.97 -11.78
C ASN A 274 14.67 2.97 -10.64
N ALA A 275 13.39 2.63 -10.44
CA ALA A 275 12.91 1.82 -9.31
C ALA A 275 11.68 0.99 -9.66
N GLN A 276 11.39 -0.05 -8.85
CA GLN A 276 10.14 -0.80 -8.91
C GLN A 276 9.16 -0.34 -7.83
N GLY A 277 7.86 -0.61 -8.02
CA GLY A 277 6.82 -0.16 -7.09
C GLY A 277 7.04 -0.62 -5.64
N GLU A 278 7.70 -1.76 -5.45
CA GLU A 278 8.12 -2.26 -4.15
C GLU A 278 9.03 -1.27 -3.40
N ASP A 279 9.98 -0.64 -4.10
CA ASP A 279 10.95 0.28 -3.48
C ASP A 279 10.25 1.53 -2.91
N VAL A 280 9.16 1.96 -3.55
CA VAL A 280 8.30 3.08 -3.10
C VAL A 280 7.52 2.69 -1.83
N VAL A 281 6.96 1.48 -1.79
CA VAL A 281 6.14 1.01 -0.66
C VAL A 281 7.01 0.64 0.54
N ALA A 282 8.15 -0.01 0.30
CA ALA A 282 9.09 -0.44 1.34
C ALA A 282 9.83 0.75 1.99
N GLY A 283 9.93 1.89 1.30
CA GLY A 283 10.59 3.09 1.84
C GLY A 283 12.08 2.90 2.05
N ILE A 284 12.72 2.01 1.26
CA ILE A 284 14.17 1.75 1.30
C ILE A 284 14.92 2.96 0.72
N ARG A 285 14.36 3.56 -0.34
CA ARG A 285 14.86 4.76 -0.99
C ARG A 285 13.94 5.95 -0.70
N ASN A 286 14.52 7.13 -0.61
CA ASN A 286 13.75 8.36 -0.48
C ASN A 286 13.05 8.68 -1.78
N THR A 287 11.73 8.79 -1.73
CA THR A 287 10.90 9.23 -2.86
C THR A 287 11.00 10.74 -3.02
N VAL A 288 10.74 11.22 -4.23
CA VAL A 288 10.50 12.64 -4.49
C VAL A 288 8.99 12.90 -4.50
N PRO A 289 8.54 14.11 -4.12
CA PRO A 289 7.14 14.50 -4.29
C PRO A 289 6.69 14.32 -5.75
N LEU A 290 5.45 13.86 -5.95
CA LEU A 290 4.89 13.65 -7.30
C LEU A 290 4.93 14.91 -8.19
N ALA A 291 4.88 16.11 -7.59
CA ALA A 291 5.01 17.37 -8.31
C ALA A 291 6.35 17.51 -9.05
N ASP A 292 7.42 16.91 -8.52
CA ASP A 292 8.76 16.99 -9.11
C ASP A 292 8.87 16.18 -10.41
N LEU A 293 7.92 15.26 -10.66
CA LEU A 293 7.82 14.54 -11.92
C LEU A 293 7.67 15.51 -13.12
N GLU A 294 7.09 16.70 -12.93
CA GLU A 294 7.01 17.72 -13.99
C GLU A 294 8.40 18.12 -14.52
N HIS A 295 9.41 18.13 -13.66
CA HIS A 295 10.79 18.47 -14.03
C HIS A 295 11.58 17.28 -14.55
N ILE A 296 11.24 16.06 -14.12
CA ILE A 296 11.91 14.82 -14.51
C ILE A 296 11.41 14.35 -15.88
N ASP A 297 10.10 14.18 -16.03
CA ASP A 297 9.44 13.79 -17.27
C ASP A 297 8.11 14.54 -17.42
N LYS A 298 8.19 15.70 -18.07
CA LYS A 298 7.02 16.55 -18.30
C LYS A 298 5.92 15.85 -19.12
N ALA A 299 6.28 14.99 -20.08
CA ALA A 299 5.28 14.35 -20.93
C ALA A 299 4.46 13.33 -20.13
N ALA A 300 5.15 12.50 -19.33
CA ALA A 300 4.49 11.57 -18.42
C ALA A 300 3.66 12.31 -17.37
N TYR A 301 4.18 13.41 -16.80
CA TYR A 301 3.44 14.24 -15.84
C TYR A 301 2.15 14.81 -16.43
N ASP A 302 2.23 15.49 -17.58
CA ASP A 302 1.07 16.12 -18.22
C ASP A 302 -0.01 15.07 -18.57
N GLN A 303 0.41 13.89 -19.02
CA GLN A 303 -0.49 12.76 -19.27
C GLN A 303 -1.11 12.23 -17.98
N LEU A 304 -0.33 12.06 -16.90
CA LEU A 304 -0.81 11.59 -15.62
C LEU A 304 -1.87 12.53 -15.04
N ILE A 305 -1.66 13.85 -15.09
CA ILE A 305 -2.66 14.84 -14.61
C ILE A 305 -3.98 14.73 -15.36
N GLN A 306 -3.94 14.52 -16.67
CA GLN A 306 -5.15 14.31 -17.47
C GLN A 306 -5.87 13.01 -17.07
N ILE A 307 -5.11 11.93 -16.83
CA ILE A 307 -5.65 10.64 -16.39
C ILE A 307 -6.27 10.78 -14.99
N MET A 308 -5.58 11.45 -14.06
CA MET A 308 -6.07 11.73 -12.70
C MET A 308 -7.41 12.45 -12.71
N ALA A 309 -7.54 13.52 -13.50
CA ALA A 309 -8.79 14.26 -13.64
C ALA A 309 -9.91 13.40 -14.24
N ARG A 310 -9.58 12.57 -15.24
CA ARG A 310 -10.54 11.66 -15.87
C ARG A 310 -11.02 10.58 -14.91
N LEU A 311 -10.12 10.01 -14.12
CA LEU A 311 -10.43 9.01 -13.10
C LEU A 311 -11.30 9.62 -12.00
N GLU A 312 -10.93 10.78 -11.44
CA GLU A 312 -11.73 11.46 -10.41
C GLU A 312 -13.13 11.79 -10.92
N GLY A 313 -13.27 12.30 -12.15
CA GLY A 313 -14.58 12.58 -12.74
C GLY A 313 -15.42 11.33 -13.02
N HIS A 314 -14.77 10.22 -13.41
CA HIS A 314 -15.45 8.96 -13.72
C HIS A 314 -15.91 8.23 -12.45
N TYR A 315 -15.01 8.02 -11.48
CA TYR A 315 -15.34 7.42 -10.19
C TYR A 315 -16.08 8.37 -9.26
N ARG A 316 -16.11 9.67 -9.62
CA ARG A 316 -16.68 10.78 -8.86
C ARG A 316 -16.10 10.87 -7.46
N ASP A 317 -14.89 10.40 -7.22
CA ASP A 317 -14.29 10.33 -5.88
C ASP A 317 -12.76 10.45 -5.94
N LEU A 318 -12.14 10.68 -4.78
CA LEU A 318 -10.69 10.59 -4.63
C LEU A 318 -10.19 9.23 -5.13
N CYS A 319 -9.29 9.26 -6.09
CA CYS A 319 -8.65 8.07 -6.63
C CYS A 319 -7.21 7.94 -6.13
N ASP A 320 -6.87 6.75 -5.63
CA ASP A 320 -5.52 6.26 -5.35
C ASP A 320 -5.05 5.47 -6.58
N ILE A 321 -3.90 5.84 -7.13
CA ILE A 321 -3.41 5.46 -8.45
C ILE A 321 -1.97 4.98 -8.34
N GLU A 322 -1.68 3.82 -8.92
CA GLU A 322 -0.31 3.33 -9.09
C GLU A 322 0.06 3.39 -10.57
N PHE A 323 1.24 3.92 -10.89
CA PHE A 323 1.71 4.08 -12.26
C PHE A 323 3.21 3.81 -12.38
N THR A 324 3.64 3.49 -13.60
CA THR A 324 5.05 3.31 -13.96
C THR A 324 5.31 4.01 -15.28
N VAL A 325 6.46 4.67 -15.36
CA VAL A 325 7.03 5.20 -16.60
C VAL A 325 8.12 4.23 -17.04
N GLU A 326 7.97 3.63 -18.21
CA GLU A 326 8.97 2.75 -18.83
C GLU A 326 9.43 3.43 -20.12
N HIS A 327 10.69 3.85 -20.14
CA HIS A 327 11.30 4.54 -21.28
C HIS A 327 10.44 5.68 -21.83
N GLY A 328 10.00 6.59 -20.94
CA GLY A 328 9.13 7.72 -21.25
C GLY A 328 7.67 7.36 -21.57
N THR A 329 7.26 6.09 -21.47
CA THR A 329 5.87 5.65 -21.68
C THR A 329 5.17 5.46 -20.34
N LEU A 330 4.11 6.23 -20.08
CA LEU A 330 3.28 6.11 -18.88
C LEU A 330 2.32 4.91 -18.96
N TRP A 331 2.32 4.09 -17.92
CA TRP A 331 1.44 2.94 -17.73
C TRP A 331 0.68 3.04 -16.40
N MET A 332 -0.63 2.76 -16.44
CA MET A 332 -1.51 2.72 -15.28
C MET A 332 -1.60 1.29 -14.75
N LEU A 333 -1.15 1.06 -13.53
CA LEU A 333 -1.06 -0.27 -12.92
C LEU A 333 -2.22 -0.58 -11.98
N GLN A 334 -2.80 0.45 -11.39
CA GLN A 334 -3.93 0.30 -10.48
C GLN A 334 -4.66 1.63 -10.32
N THR A 335 -5.97 1.55 -10.12
CA THR A 335 -6.71 2.62 -9.47
C THR A 335 -7.70 2.03 -8.48
N ARG A 336 -8.05 2.79 -7.46
CA ARG A 336 -9.16 2.52 -6.56
C ARG A 336 -9.63 3.81 -5.91
N VAL A 337 -10.82 3.75 -5.33
CA VAL A 337 -11.27 4.78 -4.40
C VAL A 337 -10.28 4.83 -3.22
N GLY A 338 -9.65 6.00 -3.03
CA GLY A 338 -8.56 6.18 -2.07
C GLY A 338 -9.04 6.07 -0.63
N LYS A 339 -8.29 5.34 0.19
CA LYS A 339 -8.44 5.42 1.66
C LYS A 339 -7.97 6.79 2.12
N ARG A 340 -8.68 7.36 3.10
CA ARG A 340 -8.50 8.75 3.52
C ARG A 340 -8.90 8.93 4.98
N THR A 341 -8.46 10.01 5.59
CA THR A 341 -8.80 10.39 6.96
C THR A 341 -10.26 10.84 7.05
N ALA A 342 -10.79 10.94 8.27
CA ALA A 342 -12.11 11.51 8.47
C ALA A 342 -12.20 12.95 7.96
N GLU A 343 -11.20 13.80 8.28
CA GLU A 343 -11.13 15.16 7.77
C GLU A 343 -11.19 15.23 6.25
N ALA A 344 -10.35 14.44 5.58
CA ALA A 344 -10.34 14.37 4.13
C ALA A 344 -11.68 13.88 3.58
N ALA A 345 -12.32 12.88 4.19
CA ALA A 345 -13.60 12.36 3.73
C ALA A 345 -14.70 13.44 3.71
N PHE A 346 -14.85 14.20 4.80
CA PHE A 346 -15.84 15.28 4.88
C PHE A 346 -15.53 16.42 3.92
N ARG A 347 -14.26 16.86 3.84
CA ARG A 347 -13.84 17.94 2.93
C ARG A 347 -14.00 17.55 1.46
N ILE A 348 -13.61 16.33 1.09
CA ILE A 348 -13.77 15.82 -0.28
C ILE A 348 -15.24 15.71 -0.64
N ALA A 349 -16.07 15.12 0.21
CA ALA A 349 -17.51 15.01 -0.05
C ALA A 349 -18.16 16.39 -0.25
N SER A 350 -17.85 17.38 0.62
CA SER A 350 -18.30 18.75 0.44
C SER A 350 -17.81 19.38 -0.87
N SER A 351 -16.52 19.20 -1.19
CA SER A 351 -15.92 19.77 -2.40
C SER A 351 -16.49 19.16 -3.69
N LEU A 352 -16.81 17.86 -3.71
CA LEU A 352 -17.45 17.20 -4.85
C LEU A 352 -18.88 17.72 -5.09
N VAL A 353 -19.59 18.13 -4.03
CA VAL A 353 -20.88 18.82 -4.16
C VAL A 353 -20.69 20.20 -4.79
N ASP A 354 -19.69 20.96 -4.34
CA ASP A 354 -19.38 22.29 -4.90
C ASP A 354 -18.96 22.23 -6.37
N GLN A 355 -18.39 21.09 -6.79
CA GLN A 355 -18.01 20.81 -8.18
C GLN A 355 -19.15 20.19 -9.01
N GLU A 356 -20.35 20.05 -8.44
CA GLU A 356 -21.53 19.45 -9.08
C GLU A 356 -21.32 18.02 -9.58
N LEU A 357 -20.34 17.28 -9.01
CA LEU A 357 -20.06 15.89 -9.37
C LEU A 357 -21.00 14.92 -8.66
N ILE A 358 -21.45 15.29 -7.45
CA ILE A 358 -22.41 14.56 -6.63
C ILE A 358 -23.39 15.55 -5.99
N ASP A 359 -24.55 15.07 -5.54
CA ASP A 359 -25.47 15.86 -4.73
C ASP A 359 -25.20 15.70 -3.22
N LEU A 360 -25.90 16.49 -2.38
CA LEU A 360 -25.76 16.43 -0.92
C LEU A 360 -26.18 15.07 -0.35
N ASP A 361 -27.16 14.40 -0.96
CA ASP A 361 -27.66 13.10 -0.50
C ASP A 361 -26.61 12.01 -0.71
N GLU A 362 -25.95 12.02 -1.88
CA GLU A 362 -24.81 11.15 -2.17
C GLU A 362 -23.65 11.49 -1.23
N ALA A 363 -23.33 12.77 -1.00
CA ALA A 363 -22.24 13.18 -0.10
C ALA A 363 -22.40 12.65 1.33
N VAL A 364 -23.61 12.66 1.90
CA VAL A 364 -23.89 12.07 3.22
C VAL A 364 -23.63 10.57 3.25
N ASN A 365 -23.88 9.86 2.14
CA ASN A 365 -23.62 8.43 2.02
C ASN A 365 -22.12 8.08 1.83
N ARG A 366 -21.25 9.07 1.61
CA ARG A 366 -19.79 8.87 1.46
C ARG A 366 -19.00 9.03 2.75
N VAL A 367 -19.64 9.53 3.79
CA VAL A 367 -19.09 9.66 5.13
C VAL A 367 -19.88 8.79 6.11
N ASN A 368 -19.33 8.52 7.29
CA ASN A 368 -20.02 7.75 8.32
C ASN A 368 -19.82 8.32 9.74
N GLY A 369 -20.63 7.85 10.69
CA GLY A 369 -20.60 8.33 12.07
C GLY A 369 -19.30 8.02 12.81
N ALA A 370 -18.59 6.94 12.46
CA ALA A 370 -17.30 6.62 13.07
C ALA A 370 -16.23 7.64 12.64
N GLN A 371 -16.25 8.08 11.38
CA GLN A 371 -15.40 9.17 10.90
C GLN A 371 -15.74 10.50 11.58
N LEU A 372 -17.03 10.81 11.76
CA LEU A 372 -17.43 12.02 12.51
C LEU A 372 -16.89 12.00 13.95
N ALA A 373 -16.99 10.86 14.63
CA ALA A 373 -16.44 10.70 15.98
C ALA A 373 -14.91 10.90 16.01
N GLN A 374 -14.18 10.43 14.98
CA GLN A 374 -12.74 10.67 14.87
C GLN A 374 -12.40 12.16 14.73
N LEU A 375 -13.21 12.94 14.00
CA LEU A 375 -13.04 14.39 13.91
C LEU A 375 -13.21 15.09 15.25
N MET A 376 -14.00 14.49 16.14
CA MET A 376 -14.28 15.01 17.48
C MET A 376 -13.19 14.63 18.50
N PHE A 377 -12.22 13.76 18.16
CA PHE A 377 -11.17 13.34 19.09
C PHE A 377 -10.26 14.50 19.55
N PRO A 378 -9.77 14.45 20.82
CA PRO A 378 -8.86 15.47 21.35
C PRO A 378 -7.58 15.63 20.52
N ARG A 379 -7.05 16.85 20.46
CA ARG A 379 -5.77 17.21 19.84
C ARG A 379 -4.79 17.68 20.91
N PHE A 380 -3.48 17.74 20.63
CA PHE A 380 -2.54 18.25 21.62
C PHE A 380 -2.76 19.74 21.90
N ASP A 381 -2.59 20.10 23.17
CA ASP A 381 -2.57 21.49 23.61
C ASP A 381 -1.32 22.18 23.06
N THR A 382 -1.51 23.16 22.17
CA THR A 382 -0.40 23.92 21.59
C THR A 382 0.26 24.88 22.57
N ASP A 383 -0.40 25.21 23.67
CA ASP A 383 0.12 26.14 24.68
C ASP A 383 0.84 25.41 25.83
N ALA A 384 0.76 24.09 25.88
CA ALA A 384 1.47 23.27 26.86
C ALA A 384 2.98 23.19 26.57
N GLU A 385 3.77 22.95 27.63
CA GLU A 385 5.20 22.65 27.51
C GLU A 385 5.39 21.31 26.79
N ARG A 386 6.16 21.34 25.70
CA ARG A 386 6.34 20.21 24.78
C ARG A 386 7.81 20.07 24.43
N HIS A 387 8.41 18.92 24.71
CA HIS A 387 9.80 18.65 24.38
C HIS A 387 9.89 17.93 23.04
N LEU A 388 10.07 18.70 21.95
CA LEU A 388 10.20 18.17 20.59
C LEU A 388 11.53 17.43 20.45
N ILE A 389 11.47 16.13 20.18
CA ILE A 389 12.64 15.25 19.99
C ILE A 389 12.78 14.78 18.54
N GLY A 390 11.77 14.99 17.71
CA GLY A 390 11.82 14.58 16.31
C GLY A 390 10.66 15.12 15.51
N SER A 391 10.79 15.02 14.20
CA SER A 391 9.69 15.24 13.27
C SER A 391 9.83 14.27 12.12
N GLY A 392 8.70 13.90 11.55
CA GLY A 392 8.58 13.15 10.32
C GLY A 392 7.38 13.65 9.54
N MET A 393 6.89 12.80 8.67
CA MET A 393 5.71 13.05 7.87
C MET A 393 4.43 12.77 8.65
N ASN A 394 3.46 13.68 8.55
CA ASN A 394 2.11 13.57 9.09
C ASN A 394 1.25 12.54 8.31
N ALA A 395 1.54 11.26 8.50
CA ALA A 395 0.98 10.18 7.70
C ALA A 395 -0.50 9.91 7.99
N SER A 396 -0.91 9.99 9.25
CA SER A 396 -2.31 9.82 9.69
C SER A 396 -2.57 10.68 10.94
N PRO A 397 -3.59 11.56 10.93
CA PRO A 397 -3.82 12.60 11.93
C PRO A 397 -4.25 12.04 13.29
N GLY A 398 -4.07 12.86 14.32
CA GLY A 398 -4.46 12.55 15.70
C GLY A 398 -3.34 12.83 16.70
N ALA A 399 -3.68 12.78 17.98
CA ALA A 399 -2.74 12.87 19.09
C ALA A 399 -2.68 11.51 19.79
N ALA A 400 -1.48 10.94 19.93
CA ALA A 400 -1.30 9.68 20.65
C ALA A 400 -0.19 9.80 21.69
N VAL A 401 -0.49 9.34 22.90
CA VAL A 401 0.44 9.27 24.03
C VAL A 401 0.52 7.81 24.47
N GLY A 402 1.72 7.33 24.73
CA GLY A 402 1.91 5.96 25.22
C GLY A 402 3.36 5.59 25.43
N LYS A 403 3.58 4.40 25.98
CA LYS A 403 4.90 3.82 26.16
C LYS A 403 5.47 3.35 24.82
N ALA A 404 6.71 3.68 24.52
CA ALA A 404 7.41 3.20 23.32
C ALA A 404 7.63 1.69 23.41
N VAL A 405 7.26 0.96 22.35
CA VAL A 405 7.50 -0.49 22.17
C VAL A 405 8.05 -0.74 20.77
N PHE A 406 8.97 -1.71 20.63
CA PHE A 406 9.79 -1.86 19.40
C PHE A 406 9.43 -3.10 18.55
N ASP A 407 8.47 -3.90 19.00
CA ASP A 407 7.95 -5.04 18.26
C ASP A 407 6.43 -5.24 18.47
N SER A 408 5.80 -5.85 17.46
CA SER A 408 4.36 -6.10 17.40
C SER A 408 3.85 -6.99 18.55
N PRO A 409 4.51 -8.12 18.90
CA PRO A 409 4.11 -8.96 20.04
C PRO A 409 4.05 -8.19 21.37
N THR A 410 5.06 -7.37 21.66
CA THR A 410 5.13 -6.56 22.88
C THR A 410 4.01 -5.51 22.91
N ALA A 411 3.71 -4.87 21.77
CA ALA A 411 2.59 -3.94 21.66
C ALA A 411 1.24 -4.59 21.99
N VAL A 412 0.99 -5.80 21.46
CA VAL A 412 -0.23 -6.57 21.74
C VAL A 412 -0.31 -6.96 23.21
N GLU A 413 0.79 -7.48 23.77
CA GLU A 413 0.84 -7.92 25.17
C GLU A 413 0.56 -6.76 26.14
N TRP A 414 1.18 -5.61 25.92
CA TRP A 414 1.06 -4.46 26.81
C TRP A 414 -0.31 -3.79 26.69
N ALA A 415 -0.83 -3.66 25.47
CA ALA A 415 -2.20 -3.18 25.27
C ALA A 415 -3.23 -4.08 25.96
N ALA A 416 -3.03 -5.41 25.93
CA ALA A 416 -3.91 -6.36 26.63
C ALA A 416 -3.86 -6.21 28.17
N ARG A 417 -2.77 -5.67 28.72
CA ARG A 417 -2.64 -5.33 30.15
C ARG A 417 -3.28 -3.98 30.50
N GLY A 418 -3.73 -3.21 29.49
CA GLY A 418 -4.33 -1.88 29.65
C GLY A 418 -3.34 -0.72 29.55
N ASP A 419 -2.11 -0.96 29.11
CA ASP A 419 -1.15 0.11 28.83
C ASP A 419 -1.43 0.75 27.47
N ASP A 420 -1.35 2.08 27.41
CA ASP A 420 -1.31 2.80 26.14
C ASP A 420 0.11 2.73 25.56
N VAL A 421 0.24 2.27 24.32
CA VAL A 421 1.54 2.03 23.68
C VAL A 421 1.66 2.73 22.32
N ILE A 422 2.88 3.12 21.98
CA ILE A 422 3.29 3.64 20.67
C ILE A 422 4.24 2.63 20.04
N LEU A 423 3.84 2.05 18.91
CA LEU A 423 4.68 1.10 18.17
C LEU A 423 5.73 1.86 17.37
N VAL A 424 7.00 1.65 17.71
CA VAL A 424 8.16 2.27 17.06
C VAL A 424 8.89 1.23 16.21
N ARG A 425 9.02 1.50 14.90
CA ARG A 425 9.70 0.61 13.95
C ARG A 425 10.63 1.38 13.02
N ARG A 426 11.54 0.70 12.33
CA ARG A 426 12.27 1.32 11.21
C ARG A 426 11.32 1.49 10.02
N THR A 427 10.70 0.40 9.63
CA THR A 427 9.59 0.28 8.68
C THR A 427 8.63 -0.77 9.26
N THR A 428 7.34 -0.70 8.91
CA THR A 428 6.37 -1.75 9.28
C THR A 428 6.19 -2.72 8.13
N THR A 429 5.94 -3.99 8.43
CA THR A 429 5.53 -5.01 7.46
C THR A 429 4.10 -5.49 7.75
N PRO A 430 3.50 -6.31 6.86
CA PRO A 430 2.19 -6.90 7.13
C PRO A 430 2.10 -7.72 8.44
N ASP A 431 3.21 -8.29 8.90
CA ASP A 431 3.27 -9.07 10.14
C ASP A 431 3.17 -8.19 11.40
N ASP A 432 3.43 -6.88 11.26
CA ASP A 432 3.26 -5.91 12.34
C ASP A 432 1.78 -5.54 12.58
N LEU A 433 0.83 -6.04 11.77
CA LEU A 433 -0.59 -5.64 11.81
C LEU A 433 -1.19 -5.74 13.21
N ALA A 434 -0.98 -6.86 13.93
CA ALA A 434 -1.57 -7.06 15.26
C ALA A 434 -1.12 -5.97 16.25
N GLY A 435 0.17 -5.62 16.23
CA GLY A 435 0.74 -4.54 17.03
C GLY A 435 0.25 -3.16 16.60
N MET A 436 0.11 -2.91 15.29
CA MET A 436 -0.44 -1.66 14.76
C MET A 436 -1.89 -1.43 15.21
N VAL A 437 -2.68 -2.52 15.29
CA VAL A 437 -4.08 -2.48 15.77
C VAL A 437 -4.14 -2.18 17.26
N ALA A 438 -3.25 -2.82 18.04
CA ALA A 438 -3.18 -2.68 19.49
C ALA A 438 -2.67 -1.31 19.94
N ALA A 439 -1.75 -0.69 19.20
CA ALA A 439 -1.13 0.58 19.55
C ALA A 439 -2.08 1.78 19.43
N LYS A 440 -1.83 2.81 20.26
CA LYS A 440 -2.50 4.13 20.15
C LYS A 440 -1.95 4.94 18.97
N GLY A 441 -0.69 4.73 18.64
CA GLY A 441 -0.04 5.40 17.51
C GLY A 441 1.17 4.62 17.00
N ILE A 442 1.59 4.95 15.79
CA ILE A 442 2.69 4.28 15.07
C ILE A 442 3.73 5.32 14.67
N LEU A 443 5.00 5.06 14.98
CA LEU A 443 6.13 5.90 14.62
C LEU A 443 7.14 5.09 13.80
N THR A 444 7.48 5.56 12.60
CA THR A 444 8.55 4.96 11.80
C THR A 444 9.66 5.95 11.47
N SER A 445 10.92 5.48 11.48
CA SER A 445 12.07 6.31 11.07
C SER A 445 12.27 6.36 9.56
N ARG A 446 11.72 5.40 8.80
CA ARG A 446 11.71 5.38 7.33
C ARG A 446 10.30 5.26 6.77
N GLY A 447 10.15 5.54 5.47
CA GLY A 447 8.89 5.42 4.72
C GLY A 447 8.27 6.77 4.34
N GLY A 448 7.73 6.84 3.12
CA GLY A 448 7.05 8.02 2.56
C GLY A 448 5.53 8.05 2.81
N LYS A 449 4.81 8.90 2.05
CA LYS A 449 3.36 9.14 2.19
C LYS A 449 2.56 7.88 1.92
N THR A 450 3.13 7.00 1.10
CA THR A 450 2.51 5.76 0.61
C THR A 450 3.15 4.49 1.18
N SER A 451 3.97 4.62 2.23
CA SER A 451 4.54 3.47 2.94
C SER A 451 3.46 2.60 3.61
N HIS A 452 3.79 1.34 3.91
CA HIS A 452 2.88 0.40 4.57
C HIS A 452 2.26 1.00 5.85
N ALA A 453 3.09 1.58 6.72
CA ALA A 453 2.65 2.21 7.97
C ALA A 453 1.60 3.30 7.71
N ALA A 454 1.90 4.21 6.77
CA ALA A 454 1.05 5.33 6.42
C ALA A 454 -0.32 4.88 5.87
N VAL A 455 -0.32 3.92 4.95
CA VAL A 455 -1.55 3.42 4.29
C VAL A 455 -2.44 2.68 5.28
N VAL A 456 -1.87 1.78 6.09
CA VAL A 456 -2.63 0.98 7.07
C VAL A 456 -3.14 1.86 8.22
N ALA A 457 -2.31 2.75 8.76
CA ALA A 457 -2.71 3.65 9.84
C ALA A 457 -3.88 4.58 9.44
N ARG A 458 -3.83 5.16 8.23
CA ARG A 458 -4.96 5.95 7.69
C ARG A 458 -6.23 5.12 7.56
N GLY A 459 -6.10 3.89 7.05
CA GLY A 459 -7.23 2.98 6.91
C GLY A 459 -7.94 2.66 8.23
N MET A 460 -7.16 2.55 9.31
CA MET A 460 -7.64 2.25 10.66
C MET A 460 -7.98 3.50 11.51
N GLY A 461 -7.64 4.70 11.04
CA GLY A 461 -7.75 5.94 11.83
C GLY A 461 -6.83 5.95 13.06
N ARG A 462 -5.63 5.37 12.94
CA ARG A 462 -4.58 5.42 13.97
C ARG A 462 -3.64 6.59 13.72
N THR A 463 -3.24 7.29 14.78
CA THR A 463 -2.24 8.36 14.69
C THR A 463 -0.93 7.78 14.18
N CYS A 464 -0.33 8.39 13.15
CA CYS A 464 0.91 7.89 12.58
C CYS A 464 1.82 8.99 12.08
N VAL A 465 3.09 8.89 12.48
CA VAL A 465 4.21 9.70 11.98
C VAL A 465 5.17 8.76 11.27
N CYS A 466 5.42 8.98 9.98
CA CYS A 466 6.31 8.15 9.17
C CYS A 466 7.57 8.90 8.75
N GLY A 467 8.66 8.19 8.47
CA GLY A 467 9.87 8.81 7.91
C GLY A 467 10.53 9.85 8.82
N ALA A 468 10.50 9.64 10.14
CA ALA A 468 11.26 10.45 11.09
C ALA A 468 12.75 10.07 11.05
N ASP A 469 13.41 10.42 9.93
CA ASP A 469 14.77 10.02 9.56
C ASP A 469 15.86 10.41 10.58
N LYS A 470 15.62 11.49 11.34
CA LYS A 470 16.48 11.96 12.44
C LYS A 470 16.39 11.09 13.71
N LEU A 471 15.50 10.10 13.75
CA LEU A 471 15.40 9.14 14.84
C LEU A 471 16.15 7.86 14.45
N GLU A 472 17.29 7.62 15.09
CA GLU A 472 18.01 6.35 14.94
C GLU A 472 17.35 5.27 15.80
N VAL A 473 16.54 4.43 15.14
CA VAL A 473 15.84 3.32 15.79
C VAL A 473 16.71 2.06 15.81
N ASP A 474 16.94 1.52 17.00
CA ASP A 474 17.60 0.25 17.25
C ASP A 474 16.60 -0.76 17.85
N ILE A 475 16.17 -1.70 17.02
CA ILE A 475 15.20 -2.73 17.41
C ILE A 475 15.84 -3.77 18.33
N HIS A 476 17.15 -4.04 18.17
CA HIS A 476 17.85 -5.03 18.99
C HIS A 476 18.03 -4.51 20.42
N ASP A 477 18.45 -3.26 20.56
CA ASP A 477 18.61 -2.60 21.86
C ASP A 477 17.29 -2.00 22.40
N ARG A 478 16.19 -2.13 21.65
CA ARG A 478 14.84 -1.65 21.98
C ARG A 478 14.84 -0.19 22.45
N ARG A 479 15.44 0.68 21.63
CA ARG A 479 15.55 2.11 21.88
C ARG A 479 15.61 2.90 20.58
N PHE A 480 15.34 4.20 20.66
CA PHE A 480 15.74 5.12 19.61
C PHE A 480 16.46 6.34 20.19
N THR A 481 17.31 6.95 19.36
CA THR A 481 18.04 8.17 19.71
C THR A 481 17.66 9.28 18.75
N SER A 482 17.25 10.43 19.27
CA SER A 482 17.01 11.63 18.48
C SER A 482 18.29 12.40 18.17
N ALA A 483 18.22 13.29 17.18
CA ALA A 483 19.35 14.10 16.75
C ALA A 483 19.93 15.02 17.86
N ASP A 484 19.15 15.35 18.88
CA ASP A 484 19.60 16.12 20.06
C ASP A 484 20.30 15.26 21.13
N GLY A 485 20.38 13.94 20.90
CA GLY A 485 20.98 12.97 21.82
C GLY A 485 20.02 12.41 22.88
N THR A 486 18.74 12.79 22.87
CA THR A 486 17.74 12.18 23.75
C THR A 486 17.56 10.71 23.38
N VAL A 487 17.65 9.83 24.39
CA VAL A 487 17.47 8.38 24.22
C VAL A 487 16.13 7.99 24.82
N ILE A 488 15.28 7.34 24.03
CA ILE A 488 14.01 6.76 24.46
C ILE A 488 14.15 5.25 24.44
N ALA A 489 14.00 4.61 25.60
CA ALA A 489 14.02 3.17 25.76
C ALA A 489 12.60 2.59 25.77
N GLU A 490 12.49 1.27 25.59
CA GLU A 490 11.22 0.56 25.73
C GLU A 490 10.58 0.82 27.09
N GLY A 491 9.31 1.21 27.09
CA GLY A 491 8.59 1.61 28.30
C GLY A 491 8.55 3.11 28.56
N ASP A 492 9.43 3.90 27.96
CA ASP A 492 9.42 5.35 28.11
C ASP A 492 8.19 5.95 27.41
N VAL A 493 7.58 6.95 28.05
CA VAL A 493 6.40 7.62 27.48
C VAL A 493 6.82 8.62 26.42
N ILE A 494 6.18 8.54 25.27
CA ILE A 494 6.31 9.50 24.18
C ILE A 494 4.93 9.95 23.70
N SER A 495 4.92 11.08 23.01
CA SER A 495 3.73 11.62 22.35
C SER A 495 4.02 11.86 20.88
N ILE A 496 3.10 11.47 20.00
CA ILE A 496 3.21 11.70 18.56
C ILE A 496 1.99 12.46 18.04
N ASP A 497 2.25 13.52 17.27
CA ASP A 497 1.21 14.30 16.59
C ASP A 497 1.19 13.91 15.12
N GLY A 498 0.20 13.12 14.75
CA GLY A 498 0.00 12.68 13.37
C GLY A 498 -0.48 13.78 12.43
N THR A 499 -0.84 14.96 12.94
CA THR A 499 -1.30 16.12 12.17
C THR A 499 -0.13 16.99 11.74
N THR A 500 0.80 17.28 12.66
CA THR A 500 2.01 18.09 12.39
C THR A 500 3.22 17.23 12.00
N GLY A 501 3.20 15.93 12.32
CA GLY A 501 4.33 15.03 12.12
C GLY A 501 5.36 15.12 13.26
N GLU A 502 5.05 15.79 14.36
CA GLU A 502 5.98 16.03 15.47
C GLU A 502 6.00 14.86 16.48
N VAL A 503 7.17 14.64 17.08
CA VAL A 503 7.42 13.60 18.08
C VAL A 503 7.98 14.28 19.33
N PHE A 504 7.37 14.00 20.48
CA PHE A 504 7.71 14.62 21.75
C PHE A 504 8.12 13.57 22.80
N ALA A 505 9.09 13.93 23.64
CA ALA A 505 9.40 13.17 24.84
C ALA A 505 8.34 13.42 25.92
N GLY A 506 7.91 12.35 26.59
CA GLY A 506 6.92 12.43 27.66
C GLY A 506 5.49 12.56 27.15
N SER A 507 4.59 12.86 28.08
CA SER A 507 3.16 13.03 27.83
C SER A 507 2.85 14.49 27.51
N VAL A 508 2.17 14.73 26.40
CA VAL A 508 1.62 16.06 26.04
C VAL A 508 0.12 16.10 26.36
N PRO A 509 -0.39 17.13 27.06
CA PRO A 509 -1.82 17.30 27.33
C PRO A 509 -2.65 17.42 26.04
N VAL A 510 -3.91 16.99 26.09
CA VAL A 510 -4.87 17.11 24.98
C VAL A 510 -6.02 18.05 25.32
N VAL A 511 -6.55 18.73 24.31
CA VAL A 511 -7.72 19.62 24.34
C VAL A 511 -8.76 19.16 23.32
N ASP A 512 -10.01 19.56 23.53
CA ASP A 512 -11.11 19.22 22.62
C ASP A 512 -10.88 19.77 21.21
N SER A 513 -11.23 18.96 20.20
CA SER A 513 -11.13 19.38 18.80
C SER A 513 -12.04 20.58 18.50
N ALA A 514 -11.68 21.37 17.48
CA ALA A 514 -12.53 22.44 16.99
C ALA A 514 -13.92 21.94 16.55
N VAL A 515 -13.99 20.73 15.99
CA VAL A 515 -15.27 20.10 15.58
C VAL A 515 -16.13 19.78 16.80
N MET A 516 -15.55 19.22 17.87
CA MET A 516 -16.27 18.99 19.12
C MET A 516 -16.78 20.30 19.71
N ARG A 517 -15.90 21.29 19.89
CA ARG A 517 -16.28 22.60 20.44
C ARG A 517 -17.39 23.28 19.63
N HIS A 518 -17.35 23.18 18.30
CA HIS A 518 -18.42 23.70 17.45
C HIS A 518 -19.77 23.04 17.71
N PHE A 519 -19.81 21.71 17.81
CA PHE A 519 -21.06 20.99 18.11
C PHE A 519 -21.54 21.19 19.56
N GLU A 520 -20.67 21.59 20.48
CA GLU A 520 -21.03 22.04 21.84
C GLU A 520 -21.52 23.50 21.90
N GLY A 521 -21.46 24.24 20.78
CA GLY A 521 -21.97 25.60 20.67
C GLY A 521 -20.90 26.71 20.75
N ASP A 522 -19.62 26.39 20.63
CA ASP A 522 -18.55 27.39 20.50
C ASP A 522 -18.53 27.99 19.09
N GLU A 523 -19.15 29.17 18.93
CA GLU A 523 -19.18 29.91 17.65
C GLU A 523 -17.77 30.31 17.17
N ALA A 524 -16.77 30.42 18.05
CA ALA A 524 -15.41 30.78 17.67
C ALA A 524 -14.69 29.65 16.90
N ALA A 525 -15.17 28.42 16.97
CA ALA A 525 -14.61 27.27 16.26
C ALA A 525 -15.13 27.12 14.81
N ALA A 526 -16.10 27.93 14.38
CA ALA A 526 -16.79 27.78 13.09
C ALA A 526 -15.94 28.13 11.84
N GLY A 527 -14.75 28.69 12.02
CA GLY A 527 -13.89 29.14 10.91
C GLY A 527 -13.02 28.04 10.28
N ASP A 528 -12.86 26.89 10.94
CA ASP A 528 -11.98 25.83 10.47
C ASP A 528 -12.65 24.98 9.39
N GLU A 529 -11.93 24.70 8.30
CA GLU A 529 -12.46 23.97 7.14
C GLU A 529 -13.04 22.57 7.47
N PRO A 530 -12.44 21.77 8.38
CA PRO A 530 -13.03 20.52 8.85
C PRO A 530 -14.38 20.70 9.56
N VAL A 531 -14.55 21.81 10.31
CA VAL A 531 -15.79 22.14 11.02
C VAL A 531 -16.87 22.49 10.01
N ILE A 532 -16.56 23.35 9.03
CA ILE A 532 -17.49 23.74 7.97
C ILE A 532 -17.96 22.52 7.18
N ALA A 533 -17.04 21.63 6.78
CA ALA A 533 -17.37 20.43 6.04
C ALA A 533 -18.24 19.45 6.85
N ALA A 534 -17.92 19.24 8.14
CA ALA A 534 -18.71 18.40 9.04
C ALA A 534 -20.12 18.96 9.26
N ALA A 535 -20.23 20.24 9.61
CA ALA A 535 -21.50 20.92 9.85
C ALA A 535 -22.41 20.89 8.62
N ARG A 536 -21.83 21.12 7.42
CA ARG A 536 -22.58 21.11 6.16
C ARG A 536 -23.22 19.75 5.85
N LEU A 537 -22.53 18.64 6.14
CA LEU A 537 -23.10 17.30 5.92
C LEU A 537 -24.05 16.86 7.03
N MET A 538 -24.00 17.49 8.21
CA MET A 538 -24.96 17.23 9.29
C MET A 538 -26.35 17.80 9.00
N GLU A 539 -26.46 18.93 8.29
CA GLU A 539 -27.76 19.53 7.93
C GLU A 539 -28.69 18.59 7.10
N PRO A 540 -28.24 17.99 5.98
CA PRO A 540 -29.04 16.99 5.27
C PRO A 540 -29.25 15.73 6.10
N ALA A 541 -28.26 15.28 6.88
CA ALA A 541 -28.41 14.13 7.75
C ALA A 541 -29.53 14.34 8.80
N ASP A 542 -29.62 15.53 9.40
CA ASP A 542 -30.64 15.89 10.40
C ASP A 542 -32.02 16.14 9.78
N SER A 543 -32.08 16.72 8.58
CA SER A 543 -33.36 17.00 7.91
C SER A 543 -33.99 15.75 7.30
N GLN A 544 -33.18 14.76 6.89
CA GLN A 544 -33.66 13.55 6.24
C GLN A 544 -33.85 12.37 7.21
N ARG A 545 -33.21 12.39 8.38
CA ARG A 545 -33.35 11.28 9.34
C ARG A 545 -34.80 11.14 9.79
N ARG A 546 -35.29 9.90 9.74
CA ARG A 546 -36.59 9.55 10.32
C ARG A 546 -36.48 9.30 11.82
N LEU A 547 -35.37 8.74 12.28
CA LEU A 547 -35.15 8.44 13.69
C LEU A 547 -34.82 9.74 14.44
N GLN A 548 -35.42 9.89 15.62
CA GLN A 548 -35.00 10.91 16.58
C GLN A 548 -33.76 10.42 17.32
N VAL A 549 -32.73 11.28 17.40
CA VAL A 549 -31.53 11.03 18.21
C VAL A 549 -31.72 11.75 19.54
N ARG A 550 -31.56 11.01 20.65
CA ARG A 550 -31.61 11.54 22.02
C ARG A 550 -30.35 11.09 22.75
N ALA A 551 -29.94 11.84 23.77
CA ALA A 551 -28.81 11.47 24.62
C ALA A 551 -29.28 10.65 25.83
N ASN A 552 -28.46 9.69 26.24
CA ASN A 552 -28.53 9.10 27.57
C ASN A 552 -27.71 10.02 28.49
N ALA A 553 -28.37 10.88 29.25
CA ALA A 553 -27.74 11.85 30.13
C ALA A 553 -28.23 11.65 31.56
N ASP A 554 -27.28 11.39 32.47
CA ASP A 554 -27.54 11.25 33.91
C ASP A 554 -27.26 12.56 34.67
N THR A 555 -26.61 13.52 34.01
CA THR A 555 -26.21 14.83 34.54
C THR A 555 -26.75 15.99 33.68
N PRO A 556 -26.93 17.20 34.25
CA PRO A 556 -27.31 18.39 33.49
C PRO A 556 -26.21 18.93 32.55
N GLN A 557 -24.94 18.73 32.92
CA GLN A 557 -23.79 18.84 32.02
C GLN A 557 -23.79 17.63 31.11
#